data_AF-A0A1H7JAD5-F1
#
_entry.id   AF-A0A1H7JAD5-F1
#
_cell.length_a   1.000
_cell.length_b   1.000
_cell.length_c   1.000
_cell.angle_alpha   90.00
_cell.angle_beta   90.00
_cell.angle_gamma   90.00
#
_symmetry.space_group_name_H-M   'P 1'
#
loop_
_entity.id
_entity.type
_entity.pdbx_description
1 polymer ?
#
loop_
_entity_poly.entity_id
_entity_poly.type
_entity_poly.pdbx_seq_one_letter_code
_entity_poly.pdbx_strand_id
1 'polypeptide(L)'
;MSTLDPEAARLRLDAALAAVADVFRGGIAAADEHNCECHWGSAEELALLKTPDVPLGPDLLRRTWFDRSWRDYPAVLRRILPELTRALVDGGTMGFWWVEVGESFARGGWRGWPAAQAAAVEEFLRAWWGLTLVRPGGHAPAYEVFVCCVEASEEMGPWVAAWEAALGNPQADASLAQAVEEWDGELWGDRLPWIGSDLGLGPELAAWLVRVGRLSMERAGALRILAIADEECGEPSLRPLPPRVAQVLSGFDTPPRLVAHLRAVHEVAAQLVAWVERECPELVFDREAVLFGAATHDIGKVWHPEELSGPGSLHEESGRRLLLGQQVPQALARFAATHGAWGSADVVVEDLLVSLADKAWKAKRVPELEDLVVAELARASGREVWEEFLRLDEELTRIGEDAGARLAYQASYPVR
;
A
#
# COMPACT_ATOMS: atom_id res chain seq x y z
N MET A 1 -11.03 -32.49 -16.20
CA MET A 1 -10.74 -31.07 -16.45
C MET A 1 -11.83 -30.56 -17.37
N SER A 2 -12.82 -29.85 -16.82
CA SER A 2 -13.89 -29.29 -17.64
C SER A 2 -13.30 -28.11 -18.40
N THR A 3 -13.02 -28.29 -19.69
CA THR A 3 -12.67 -27.19 -20.58
C THR A 3 -13.82 -26.21 -20.56
N LEU A 4 -13.61 -25.02 -19.99
CA LEU A 4 -14.59 -23.93 -20.06
C LEU A 4 -14.86 -23.65 -21.55
N ASP A 5 -16.12 -23.80 -21.95
CA ASP A 5 -16.57 -23.63 -23.34
C ASP A 5 -16.70 -22.13 -23.67
N PRO A 6 -15.93 -21.58 -24.62
CA PRO A 6 -16.01 -20.18 -25.01
C PRO A 6 -17.41 -19.76 -25.49
N GLU A 7 -18.16 -20.66 -26.13
CA GLU A 7 -19.49 -20.35 -26.64
C GLU A 7 -20.50 -20.24 -25.50
N ALA A 8 -20.45 -21.16 -24.53
CA ALA A 8 -21.24 -21.04 -23.30
C ALA A 8 -20.91 -19.76 -22.51
N ALA A 9 -19.63 -19.38 -22.42
CA ALA A 9 -19.21 -18.15 -21.77
C ALA A 9 -19.74 -16.90 -22.52
N ARG A 10 -19.74 -16.93 -23.86
CA ARG A 10 -20.29 -15.86 -24.69
C ARG A 10 -21.80 -15.71 -24.47
N LEU A 11 -22.55 -16.80 -24.51
CA LEU A 11 -24.00 -16.78 -24.27
C LEU A 11 -24.35 -16.28 -22.86
N ARG A 12 -23.53 -16.62 -21.86
CA ARG A 12 -23.69 -16.10 -20.49
C ARG A 12 -23.49 -14.58 -20.44
N LEU A 13 -22.46 -14.06 -21.11
CA LEU A 13 -22.21 -12.62 -21.17
C LEU A 13 -23.34 -11.88 -21.92
N ASP A 14 -23.82 -12.43 -23.04
CA ASP A 14 -24.95 -11.86 -23.79
C ASP A 14 -26.21 -11.75 -22.91
N ALA A 15 -26.49 -12.79 -22.11
CA ALA A 15 -27.60 -12.80 -21.16
C ALA A 15 -27.39 -11.77 -20.02
N ALA A 16 -26.18 -11.64 -19.50
CA ALA A 16 -25.86 -10.67 -18.45
C ALA A 16 -26.01 -9.21 -18.96
N LEU A 17 -25.53 -8.91 -20.17
CA LEU A 17 -25.72 -7.60 -20.81
C LEU A 17 -27.21 -7.28 -21.01
N ALA A 18 -28.02 -8.26 -21.42
CA ALA A 18 -29.46 -8.10 -21.55
C ALA A 18 -30.13 -7.83 -20.18
N ALA A 19 -29.71 -8.52 -19.13
CA ALA A 19 -30.21 -8.32 -17.77
C ALA A 19 -29.89 -6.92 -17.23
N VAL A 20 -28.65 -6.43 -17.42
CA VAL A 20 -28.27 -5.05 -17.06
C VAL A 20 -29.16 -4.05 -17.82
N ALA A 21 -29.35 -4.23 -19.12
CA ALA A 21 -30.18 -3.33 -19.92
C ALA A 21 -31.66 -3.32 -19.50
N ASP A 22 -32.20 -4.44 -19.01
CA ASP A 22 -33.58 -4.52 -18.53
C ASP A 22 -33.74 -3.91 -17.14
N VAL A 23 -32.83 -4.24 -16.21
CA VAL A 23 -32.88 -3.81 -14.81
C VAL A 23 -32.66 -2.30 -14.64
N PHE A 24 -31.81 -1.70 -15.47
CA PHE A 24 -31.50 -0.27 -15.43
C PHE A 24 -32.27 0.57 -16.47
N ARG A 25 -33.24 -0.04 -17.17
CA ARG A 25 -34.11 0.69 -18.11
C ARG A 25 -34.81 1.85 -17.41
N GLY A 26 -34.87 2.99 -18.09
CA GLY A 26 -35.53 4.18 -17.56
C GLY A 26 -34.74 4.90 -16.46
N GLY A 27 -33.51 4.47 -16.17
CA GLY A 27 -32.62 5.18 -15.26
C GLY A 27 -32.36 6.61 -15.74
N ILE A 28 -32.22 7.54 -14.80
CA ILE A 28 -31.93 8.97 -15.03
C ILE A 28 -31.02 9.51 -13.92
N ALA A 29 -30.20 10.50 -14.24
CA ALA A 29 -29.55 11.34 -13.24
C ALA A 29 -30.59 12.21 -12.51
N ALA A 30 -30.27 12.66 -11.30
CA ALA A 30 -31.16 13.51 -10.52
C ALA A 30 -31.52 14.80 -11.29
N ALA A 31 -32.76 15.28 -11.13
CA ALA A 31 -33.26 16.43 -11.89
C ALA A 31 -32.46 17.71 -11.59
N ASP A 32 -32.02 17.87 -10.35
CA ASP A 32 -31.20 18.98 -9.90
C ASP A 32 -29.71 18.74 -10.12
N GLU A 33 -29.28 17.56 -10.60
CA GLU A 33 -27.86 17.25 -10.84
C GLU A 33 -27.23 18.26 -11.80
N HIS A 34 -26.00 18.65 -11.52
CA HIS A 34 -25.30 19.70 -12.24
C HIS A 34 -23.80 19.40 -12.36
N ASN A 35 -23.19 19.87 -13.43
CA ASN A 35 -21.73 19.94 -13.55
C ASN A 35 -21.38 21.16 -14.42
N CYS A 36 -20.19 21.74 -14.23
CA CYS A 36 -19.82 23.00 -14.86
C CYS A 36 -19.40 22.82 -16.33
N GLU A 37 -19.86 23.71 -17.22
CA GLU A 37 -19.60 23.57 -18.66
C GLU A 37 -18.09 23.60 -19.01
N CYS A 38 -17.28 24.28 -18.19
CA CYS A 38 -15.83 24.39 -18.39
C CYS A 38 -15.04 23.11 -18.07
N HIS A 39 -15.62 22.14 -17.35
CA HIS A 39 -14.98 20.85 -17.05
C HIS A 39 -15.76 19.66 -17.61
N TRP A 40 -17.07 19.84 -17.86
CA TRP A 40 -17.97 18.72 -18.13
C TRP A 40 -18.47 18.60 -19.56
N GLY A 41 -18.88 19.69 -20.22
CA GLY A 41 -19.68 19.63 -21.45
C GLY A 41 -20.87 20.60 -21.45
N SER A 42 -21.74 20.53 -22.47
CA SER A 42 -22.86 21.47 -22.60
C SER A 42 -24.06 21.10 -21.72
N ALA A 43 -24.92 22.09 -21.43
CA ALA A 43 -26.22 21.83 -20.79
C ALA A 43 -27.09 20.80 -21.55
N GLU A 44 -26.92 20.70 -22.88
CA GLU A 44 -27.61 19.69 -23.72
C GLU A 44 -27.10 18.28 -23.42
N GLU A 45 -25.78 18.09 -23.30
CA GLU A 45 -25.17 16.80 -22.94
C GLU A 45 -25.63 16.34 -21.54
N LEU A 46 -25.71 17.26 -20.58
CA LEU A 46 -26.24 16.96 -19.24
C LEU A 46 -27.74 16.60 -19.27
N ALA A 47 -28.53 17.20 -20.17
CA ALA A 47 -29.94 16.86 -20.33
C ALA A 47 -30.14 15.43 -20.86
N LEU A 48 -29.18 14.87 -21.61
CA LEU A 48 -29.23 13.48 -22.05
C LEU A 48 -29.15 12.49 -20.88
N LEU A 49 -28.37 12.80 -19.84
CA LEU A 49 -28.29 11.99 -18.61
C LEU A 49 -29.61 12.02 -17.81
N LYS A 50 -30.41 13.07 -17.98
CA LYS A 50 -31.73 13.23 -17.36
C LYS A 50 -32.87 12.67 -18.21
N THR A 51 -32.57 12.23 -19.43
CA THR A 51 -33.55 11.63 -20.33
C THR A 51 -33.36 10.11 -20.33
N PRO A 52 -34.40 9.33 -20.00
CA PRO A 52 -34.29 7.88 -19.92
C PRO A 52 -34.00 7.28 -21.30
N ASP A 53 -33.14 6.26 -21.33
CA ASP A 53 -32.91 5.38 -22.48
C ASP A 53 -32.43 6.08 -23.77
N VAL A 54 -31.99 7.35 -23.69
CA VAL A 54 -31.40 8.06 -24.84
C VAL A 54 -29.93 7.66 -25.00
N PRO A 55 -29.48 7.28 -26.21
CA PRO A 55 -28.09 6.92 -26.46
C PRO A 55 -27.10 8.02 -26.06
N LEU A 56 -26.07 7.66 -25.29
CA LEU A 56 -24.96 8.56 -24.98
C LEU A 56 -23.79 8.37 -25.95
N GLY A 57 -23.21 9.48 -26.41
CA GLY A 57 -21.99 9.45 -27.22
C GLY A 57 -20.79 8.93 -26.40
N PRO A 58 -19.79 8.29 -27.03
CA PRO A 58 -18.65 7.67 -26.32
C PRO A 58 -17.89 8.62 -25.40
N ASP A 59 -17.71 9.88 -25.80
CA ASP A 59 -17.01 10.87 -24.98
C ASP A 59 -17.84 11.35 -23.79
N LEU A 60 -19.16 11.49 -23.94
CA LEU A 60 -20.06 11.78 -22.82
C LEU A 60 -20.11 10.60 -21.84
N LEU A 61 -20.20 9.37 -22.35
CA LEU A 61 -20.16 8.16 -21.53
C LEU A 61 -18.85 8.08 -20.71
N ARG A 62 -17.70 8.32 -21.36
CA ARG A 62 -16.38 8.35 -20.72
C ARG A 62 -16.29 9.40 -19.62
N ARG A 63 -16.63 10.65 -19.94
CA ARG A 63 -16.65 11.73 -18.94
C ARG A 63 -17.55 11.33 -17.77
N THR A 64 -18.73 10.75 -18.05
CA THR A 64 -19.77 10.35 -17.07
C THR A 64 -19.23 9.51 -15.91
N TRP A 65 -18.50 8.44 -16.19
CA TRP A 65 -17.95 7.58 -15.13
C TRP A 65 -16.61 8.08 -14.56
N PHE A 66 -15.84 8.86 -15.32
CA PHE A 66 -14.52 9.34 -14.89
C PHE A 66 -14.60 10.44 -13.82
N ASP A 67 -15.58 11.35 -13.95
CA ASP A 67 -15.67 12.53 -13.08
C ASP A 67 -16.16 12.20 -11.67
N ARG A 68 -15.51 12.85 -10.69
CA ARG A 68 -15.71 12.64 -9.25
C ARG A 68 -16.57 13.73 -8.59
N SER A 69 -17.03 14.72 -9.33
CA SER A 69 -17.74 15.91 -8.84
C SER A 69 -19.27 15.76 -8.80
N TRP A 70 -19.80 14.62 -9.27
CA TRP A 70 -21.22 14.30 -9.18
C TRP A 70 -21.74 14.30 -7.74
N ARG A 71 -22.91 14.91 -7.51
CA ARG A 71 -23.55 14.88 -6.18
C ARG A 71 -24.22 13.55 -5.90
N ASP A 72 -24.96 13.00 -6.86
CA ASP A 72 -25.57 11.67 -6.80
C ASP A 72 -24.91 10.74 -7.84
N TYR A 73 -23.63 10.46 -7.61
CA TYR A 73 -22.88 9.54 -8.45
C TYR A 73 -23.54 8.15 -8.61
N PRO A 74 -24.13 7.54 -7.57
CA PRO A 74 -24.87 6.29 -7.74
C PRO A 74 -26.01 6.36 -8.77
N ALA A 75 -26.80 7.43 -8.80
CA ALA A 75 -27.84 7.58 -9.81
C ALA A 75 -27.27 7.76 -11.22
N VAL A 76 -26.20 8.55 -11.35
CA VAL A 76 -25.49 8.76 -12.61
C VAL A 76 -24.91 7.44 -13.14
N LEU A 77 -24.28 6.64 -12.28
CA LEU A 77 -23.74 5.34 -12.67
C LEU A 77 -24.85 4.40 -13.16
N ARG A 78 -25.98 4.30 -12.43
CA ARG A 78 -27.14 3.50 -12.86
C ARG A 78 -27.66 3.93 -14.23
N ARG A 79 -27.68 5.23 -14.54
CA ARG A 79 -28.10 5.77 -15.85
C ARG A 79 -27.24 5.26 -17.00
N ILE A 80 -25.93 5.11 -16.79
CA ILE A 80 -25.00 4.77 -17.87
C ILE A 80 -24.68 3.28 -17.96
N LEU A 81 -24.98 2.47 -16.94
CA LEU A 81 -24.60 1.06 -16.87
C LEU A 81 -24.93 0.23 -18.14
N PRO A 82 -26.12 0.35 -18.76
CA PRO A 82 -26.42 -0.40 -19.99
C PRO A 82 -25.47 -0.09 -21.16
N GLU A 83 -24.99 1.14 -21.29
CA GLU A 83 -24.09 1.56 -22.36
C GLU A 83 -22.63 1.31 -21.97
N LEU A 84 -22.29 1.58 -20.71
CA LEU A 84 -20.97 1.33 -20.14
C LEU A 84 -20.59 -0.14 -20.26
N THR A 85 -21.44 -1.06 -19.80
CA THR A 85 -21.15 -2.50 -19.85
C THR A 85 -20.92 -3.03 -21.25
N ARG A 86 -21.64 -2.52 -22.26
CA ARG A 86 -21.40 -2.85 -23.67
C ARG A 86 -20.07 -2.27 -24.16
N ALA A 87 -19.79 -1.01 -23.86
CA ALA A 87 -18.54 -0.36 -24.23
C ALA A 87 -17.31 -1.10 -23.65
N LEU A 88 -17.41 -1.62 -22.43
CA LEU A 88 -16.37 -2.42 -21.79
C LEU A 88 -16.11 -3.75 -22.51
N VAL A 89 -17.17 -4.44 -22.96
CA VAL A 89 -17.05 -5.72 -23.68
C VAL A 89 -16.51 -5.53 -25.10
N ASP A 90 -16.97 -4.48 -25.79
CA ASP A 90 -16.55 -4.15 -27.16
C ASP A 90 -15.12 -3.61 -27.23
N GLY A 91 -14.57 -3.16 -26.10
CA GLY A 91 -13.22 -2.58 -25.97
C GLY A 91 -12.96 -1.36 -26.85
N GLY A 92 -14.01 -0.70 -27.33
CA GLY A 92 -13.93 0.50 -28.17
C GLY A 92 -13.68 1.77 -27.35
N THR A 93 -12.67 2.56 -27.75
CA THR A 93 -12.38 3.93 -27.27
C THR A 93 -12.23 4.14 -25.75
N MET A 94 -12.04 3.09 -24.93
CA MET A 94 -11.75 3.25 -23.49
C MET A 94 -10.26 3.57 -23.20
N GLY A 95 -9.35 3.38 -24.18
CA GLY A 95 -7.94 3.83 -24.06
C GLY A 95 -7.23 3.35 -22.80
N PHE A 96 -6.26 4.13 -22.31
CA PHE A 96 -5.38 3.85 -21.16
C PHE A 96 -6.05 3.89 -19.77
N TRP A 97 -7.39 3.83 -19.66
CA TRP A 97 -8.14 4.22 -18.44
C TRP A 97 -8.97 3.09 -17.81
N TRP A 98 -8.66 1.83 -18.10
CA TRP A 98 -9.43 0.67 -17.62
C TRP A 98 -9.47 0.52 -16.10
N VAL A 99 -8.41 0.94 -15.42
CA VAL A 99 -8.30 0.86 -13.96
C VAL A 99 -9.29 1.82 -13.27
N GLU A 100 -9.54 2.99 -13.83
CA GLU A 100 -10.45 3.95 -13.19
C GLU A 100 -11.93 3.55 -13.32
N VAL A 101 -12.24 2.64 -14.25
CA VAL A 101 -13.60 2.12 -14.40
C VAL A 101 -13.99 1.30 -13.18
N GLY A 102 -13.10 0.42 -12.70
CA GLY A 102 -13.35 -0.42 -11.52
C GLY A 102 -13.65 0.43 -10.28
N GLU A 103 -12.79 1.42 -10.01
CA GLU A 103 -13.01 2.42 -8.96
C GLU A 103 -14.37 3.12 -9.08
N SER A 104 -14.78 3.45 -10.31
CA SER A 104 -16.09 4.03 -10.58
C SER A 104 -17.24 3.11 -10.13
N PHE A 105 -17.15 1.80 -10.33
CA PHE A 105 -18.17 0.88 -9.80
C PHE A 105 -18.20 0.93 -8.26
N ALA A 106 -17.03 0.81 -7.61
CA ALA A 106 -16.92 0.85 -6.15
C ALA A 106 -17.49 2.14 -5.57
N ARG A 107 -17.11 3.30 -6.13
CA ARG A 107 -17.61 4.64 -5.75
C ARG A 107 -19.13 4.76 -5.89
N GLY A 108 -19.73 4.08 -6.85
CA GLY A 108 -21.18 4.02 -7.03
C GLY A 108 -21.90 3.19 -5.96
N GLY A 109 -21.18 2.41 -5.15
CA GLY A 109 -21.72 1.61 -4.05
C GLY A 109 -22.69 0.53 -4.52
N TRP A 110 -22.45 -0.08 -5.69
CA TRP A 110 -23.42 -0.96 -6.36
C TRP A 110 -23.84 -2.17 -5.54
N ARG A 111 -22.96 -2.65 -4.65
CA ARG A 111 -23.25 -3.76 -3.73
C ARG A 111 -24.36 -3.43 -2.71
N GLY A 112 -24.57 -2.15 -2.43
CA GLY A 112 -25.63 -1.66 -1.54
C GLY A 112 -26.95 -1.33 -2.25
N TRP A 113 -27.03 -1.49 -3.56
CA TRP A 113 -28.25 -1.21 -4.34
C TRP A 113 -29.33 -2.28 -4.14
N PRO A 114 -30.57 -2.06 -4.61
CA PRO A 114 -31.60 -3.09 -4.65
C PRO A 114 -31.09 -4.42 -5.22
N ALA A 115 -31.50 -5.54 -4.63
CA ALA A 115 -30.92 -6.87 -4.90
C ALA A 115 -30.86 -7.23 -6.40
N ALA A 116 -31.89 -6.88 -7.18
CA ALA A 116 -31.90 -7.14 -8.63
C ALA A 116 -30.83 -6.32 -9.38
N GLN A 117 -30.57 -5.08 -8.95
CA GLN A 117 -29.53 -4.22 -9.53
C GLN A 117 -28.14 -4.72 -9.18
N ALA A 118 -27.90 -5.04 -7.91
CA ALA A 118 -26.61 -5.58 -7.48
C ALA A 118 -26.30 -6.92 -8.17
N ALA A 119 -27.28 -7.83 -8.24
CA ALA A 119 -27.11 -9.12 -8.91
C ALA A 119 -26.82 -8.99 -10.42
N ALA A 120 -27.43 -8.01 -11.10
CA ALA A 120 -27.16 -7.76 -12.52
C ALA A 120 -25.73 -7.28 -12.77
N VAL A 121 -25.21 -6.41 -11.89
CA VAL A 121 -23.82 -5.93 -11.96
C VAL A 121 -22.83 -7.07 -11.66
N GLU A 122 -23.08 -7.83 -10.59
CA GLU A 122 -22.21 -8.96 -10.23
C GLU A 122 -22.14 -10.01 -11.34
N GLU A 123 -23.28 -10.40 -11.90
CA GLU A 123 -23.33 -11.40 -12.97
C GLU A 123 -22.65 -10.90 -14.25
N PHE A 124 -22.78 -9.61 -14.58
CA PHE A 124 -22.03 -9.00 -15.68
C PHE A 124 -20.52 -9.14 -15.48
N LEU A 125 -19.99 -8.71 -14.32
CA LEU A 125 -18.55 -8.80 -14.03
C LEU A 125 -18.05 -10.24 -14.10
N ARG A 126 -18.80 -11.19 -13.53
CA ARG A 126 -18.48 -12.64 -13.58
C ARG A 126 -18.50 -13.21 -14.99
N ALA A 127 -19.52 -12.88 -15.78
CA ALA A 127 -19.64 -13.38 -17.15
C ALA A 127 -18.57 -12.78 -18.07
N TRP A 128 -18.27 -11.49 -17.90
CA TRP A 128 -17.24 -10.80 -18.66
C TRP A 128 -15.86 -11.38 -18.36
N TRP A 129 -15.52 -11.54 -17.08
CA TRP A 129 -14.27 -12.17 -16.67
C TRP A 129 -14.13 -13.60 -17.18
N GLY A 130 -15.20 -14.40 -17.04
CA GLY A 130 -15.22 -15.78 -17.51
C GLY A 130 -14.98 -15.91 -19.02
N LEU A 131 -15.54 -15.02 -19.84
CA LEU A 131 -15.29 -15.00 -21.28
C LEU A 131 -13.85 -14.58 -21.60
N THR A 132 -13.33 -13.56 -20.91
CA THR A 132 -11.96 -13.05 -21.10
C THR A 132 -10.90 -14.13 -20.89
N LEU A 133 -11.09 -15.02 -19.92
CA LEU A 133 -10.16 -16.11 -19.63
C LEU A 133 -10.09 -17.19 -20.72
N VAL A 134 -11.12 -17.31 -21.57
CA VAL A 134 -11.27 -18.45 -22.50
C VAL A 134 -11.30 -18.06 -23.97
N ARG A 135 -11.51 -16.77 -24.29
CA ARG A 135 -11.59 -16.26 -25.66
C ARG A 135 -10.26 -15.64 -26.10
N PRO A 136 -9.56 -16.20 -27.10
CA PRO A 136 -8.41 -15.57 -27.71
C PRO A 136 -8.77 -14.27 -28.43
N GLY A 137 -7.89 -13.27 -28.37
CA GLY A 137 -8.06 -12.01 -29.11
C GLY A 137 -9.29 -11.19 -28.68
N GLY A 138 -9.65 -11.24 -27.39
CA GLY A 138 -10.60 -10.30 -26.80
C GLY A 138 -10.14 -8.85 -26.95
N HIS A 139 -11.07 -7.91 -26.85
CA HIS A 139 -10.79 -6.48 -27.07
C HIS A 139 -10.05 -5.83 -25.88
N ALA A 140 -10.19 -6.37 -24.67
CA ALA A 140 -9.49 -5.94 -23.47
C ALA A 140 -8.52 -7.04 -22.97
N PRO A 141 -7.25 -6.71 -22.65
CA PRO A 141 -6.33 -7.61 -21.98
C PRO A 141 -6.87 -8.14 -20.65
N ALA A 142 -6.59 -9.40 -20.33
CA ALA A 142 -7.09 -10.04 -19.12
C ALA A 142 -6.60 -9.37 -17.83
N TYR A 143 -5.40 -8.82 -17.81
CA TYR A 143 -4.86 -8.14 -16.63
C TYR A 143 -5.64 -6.86 -16.31
N GLU A 144 -6.15 -6.12 -17.31
CA GLU A 144 -6.98 -4.92 -17.10
C GLU A 144 -8.39 -5.30 -16.65
N VAL A 145 -8.98 -6.33 -17.26
CA VAL A 145 -10.31 -6.84 -16.85
C VAL A 145 -10.26 -7.37 -15.41
N PHE A 146 -9.19 -8.07 -15.04
CA PHE A 146 -8.96 -8.54 -13.69
C PHE A 146 -8.93 -7.38 -12.68
N VAL A 147 -8.12 -6.35 -12.93
CA VAL A 147 -8.02 -5.16 -12.08
C VAL A 147 -9.38 -4.47 -11.93
N CYS A 148 -10.09 -4.24 -13.05
CA CYS A 148 -11.42 -3.63 -13.04
C CYS A 148 -12.41 -4.45 -12.20
N CYS A 149 -12.40 -5.78 -12.29
CA CYS A 149 -13.26 -6.64 -11.48
C CYS A 149 -12.92 -6.54 -9.99
N VAL A 150 -11.63 -6.57 -9.65
CA VAL A 150 -11.14 -6.49 -8.26
C VAL A 150 -11.55 -5.17 -7.62
N GLU A 151 -11.27 -4.05 -8.29
CA GLU A 151 -11.63 -2.72 -7.79
C GLU A 151 -13.14 -2.55 -7.72
N ALA A 152 -13.89 -2.93 -8.77
CA ALA A 152 -15.34 -2.83 -8.76
C ALA A 152 -15.98 -3.59 -7.59
N SER A 153 -15.45 -4.76 -7.23
CA SER A 153 -16.01 -5.57 -6.14
C SER A 153 -15.40 -5.33 -4.78
N GLU A 154 -14.24 -4.65 -4.70
CA GLU A 154 -13.38 -4.53 -3.52
C GLU A 154 -12.96 -5.91 -2.94
N GLU A 155 -12.80 -6.91 -3.80
CA GLU A 155 -12.50 -8.30 -3.44
C GLU A 155 -11.62 -8.94 -4.52
N MET A 156 -10.61 -9.74 -4.14
CA MET A 156 -9.77 -10.48 -5.10
C MET A 156 -10.18 -11.95 -5.27
N GLY A 157 -10.54 -12.61 -4.16
CA GLY A 157 -10.77 -14.06 -4.08
C GLY A 157 -11.61 -14.69 -5.20
N PRO A 158 -12.81 -14.17 -5.52
CA PRO A 158 -13.65 -14.78 -6.56
C PRO A 158 -13.03 -14.73 -7.97
N TRP A 159 -12.22 -13.72 -8.26
CA TRP A 159 -11.62 -13.50 -9.57
C TRP A 159 -10.40 -14.39 -9.79
N VAL A 160 -9.54 -14.49 -8.77
CA VAL A 160 -8.41 -15.43 -8.82
C VAL A 160 -8.84 -16.89 -8.79
N ALA A 161 -9.92 -17.23 -8.07
CA ALA A 161 -10.48 -18.58 -8.10
C ALA A 161 -10.98 -18.96 -9.51
N ALA A 162 -11.61 -18.02 -10.22
CA ALA A 162 -12.02 -18.22 -11.61
C ALA A 162 -10.81 -18.36 -12.55
N TRP A 163 -9.75 -17.56 -12.35
CA TRP A 163 -8.51 -17.68 -13.11
C TRP A 163 -7.83 -19.03 -12.88
N GLU A 164 -7.68 -19.45 -11.62
CA GLU A 164 -7.12 -20.75 -11.23
C GLU A 164 -7.89 -21.92 -11.87
N ALA A 165 -9.22 -21.85 -11.83
CA ALA A 165 -10.07 -22.87 -12.46
C ALA A 165 -9.91 -22.94 -13.98
N ALA A 166 -9.49 -21.84 -14.63
CA ALA A 166 -9.24 -21.77 -16.06
C ALA A 166 -7.79 -22.16 -16.46
N LEU A 167 -6.86 -22.28 -15.51
CA LEU A 167 -5.48 -22.67 -15.80
C LEU A 167 -5.40 -24.03 -16.49
N GLY A 168 -4.46 -24.17 -17.43
CA GLY A 168 -4.41 -25.27 -18.39
C GLY A 168 -5.24 -25.03 -19.66
N ASN A 169 -6.03 -23.95 -19.73
CA ASN A 169 -6.47 -23.37 -20.99
C ASN A 169 -5.35 -22.48 -21.56
N PRO A 170 -4.92 -22.65 -22.82
CA PRO A 170 -3.84 -21.85 -23.41
C PRO A 170 -4.06 -20.32 -23.33
N GLN A 171 -5.30 -19.85 -23.44
CA GLN A 171 -5.63 -18.43 -23.33
C GLN A 171 -5.45 -17.91 -21.90
N ALA A 172 -5.93 -18.65 -20.90
CA ALA A 172 -5.78 -18.28 -19.49
C ALA A 172 -4.32 -18.31 -19.05
N ASP A 173 -3.54 -19.29 -19.52
CA ASP A 173 -2.11 -19.42 -19.23
C ASP A 173 -1.30 -18.29 -19.89
N ALA A 174 -1.59 -17.95 -21.15
CA ALA A 174 -0.98 -16.83 -21.85
C ALA A 174 -1.33 -15.48 -21.19
N SER A 175 -2.60 -15.34 -20.77
CA SER A 175 -3.09 -14.15 -20.06
C SER A 175 -2.38 -13.97 -18.73
N LEU A 176 -2.12 -15.06 -17.98
CA LEU A 176 -1.36 -15.00 -16.73
C LEU A 176 0.10 -14.62 -16.97
N ALA A 177 0.73 -15.17 -18.01
CA ALA A 177 2.09 -14.78 -18.38
C ALA A 177 2.18 -13.29 -18.74
N GLN A 178 1.25 -12.81 -19.57
CA GLN A 178 1.15 -11.39 -19.91
C GLN A 178 0.91 -10.52 -18.68
N ALA A 179 -0.01 -10.92 -17.78
CA ALA A 179 -0.28 -10.18 -16.56
C ALA A 179 0.97 -10.04 -15.69
N VAL A 180 1.73 -11.13 -15.54
CA VAL A 180 3.00 -11.10 -14.80
C VAL A 180 3.98 -10.13 -15.44
N GLU A 181 4.14 -10.15 -16.78
CA GLU A 181 5.04 -9.23 -17.51
C GLU A 181 4.62 -7.77 -17.39
N GLU A 182 3.33 -7.47 -17.53
CA GLU A 182 2.79 -6.11 -17.44
C GLU A 182 2.90 -5.56 -16.02
N TRP A 183 2.71 -6.42 -15.02
CA TRP A 183 2.97 -6.07 -13.64
C TRP A 183 4.48 -6.08 -13.32
N ASP A 184 5.37 -6.64 -14.16
CA ASP A 184 6.82 -6.83 -13.88
C ASP A 184 7.65 -5.55 -13.99
N GLY A 185 7.13 -4.48 -14.60
CA GLY A 185 7.86 -3.20 -14.67
C GLY A 185 8.14 -2.59 -13.30
N GLU A 186 7.26 -2.87 -12.33
CA GLU A 186 7.25 -2.33 -10.98
C GLU A 186 6.42 -3.24 -10.06
N LEU A 187 6.58 -4.57 -10.16
CA LEU A 187 5.77 -5.50 -9.34
C LEU A 187 5.94 -5.20 -7.82
N TRP A 188 6.94 -4.39 -7.43
CA TRP A 188 7.31 -3.98 -6.06
C TRP A 188 7.94 -2.60 -5.90
N GLY A 189 7.77 -1.69 -6.85
CA GLY A 189 8.12 -0.28 -6.69
C GLY A 189 6.88 0.55 -6.96
N ASP A 190 6.36 1.23 -5.94
CA ASP A 190 5.29 2.25 -5.92
C ASP A 190 3.97 2.09 -6.72
N ARG A 191 3.77 1.07 -7.58
CA ARG A 191 2.53 0.94 -8.36
C ARG A 191 2.00 -0.49 -8.40
N LEU A 192 1.08 -0.77 -7.47
CA LEU A 192 0.17 -1.91 -7.58
C LEU A 192 -0.66 -1.81 -8.89
N PRO A 193 -1.23 -2.92 -9.39
CA PRO A 193 -2.04 -2.91 -10.61
C PRO A 193 -3.30 -2.02 -10.54
N TRP A 194 -3.73 -1.65 -9.33
CA TRP A 194 -4.92 -0.84 -9.05
C TRP A 194 -4.55 0.63 -8.80
N ILE A 195 -5.39 1.55 -9.30
CA ILE A 195 -5.25 3.01 -9.16
C ILE A 195 -6.33 3.47 -8.17
N GLY A 196 -5.97 3.53 -6.89
CA GLY A 196 -6.88 3.91 -5.81
C GLY A 196 -6.22 3.75 -4.43
N SER A 197 -6.85 4.29 -3.38
CA SER A 197 -6.39 4.10 -2.00
C SER A 197 -6.27 2.60 -1.68
N ASP A 198 -5.09 2.21 -1.22
CA ASP A 198 -4.65 0.87 -0.82
C ASP A 198 -5.78 -0.10 -0.44
N LEU A 199 -6.22 -0.93 -1.40
CA LEU A 199 -7.12 -2.05 -1.10
C LEU A 199 -6.46 -3.08 -0.16
N GLY A 200 -5.16 -2.96 0.13
CA GLY A 200 -4.41 -3.89 0.96
C GLY A 200 -4.25 -5.28 0.32
N LEU A 201 -4.54 -5.41 -0.98
CA LEU A 201 -4.59 -6.69 -1.70
C LEU A 201 -3.24 -7.15 -2.25
N GLY A 202 -2.19 -6.33 -2.16
CA GLY A 202 -0.83 -6.68 -2.60
C GLY A 202 -0.32 -8.02 -2.02
N PRO A 203 -0.40 -8.24 -0.69
CA PRO A 203 -0.07 -9.51 -0.07
C PRO A 203 -0.91 -10.69 -0.58
N GLU A 204 -2.20 -10.48 -0.85
CA GLU A 204 -3.08 -11.53 -1.39
C GLU A 204 -2.67 -11.92 -2.81
N LEU A 205 -2.41 -10.92 -3.66
CA LEU A 205 -1.94 -11.12 -5.05
C LEU A 205 -0.61 -11.87 -5.09
N ALA A 206 0.35 -11.49 -4.25
CA ALA A 206 1.63 -12.17 -4.15
C ALA A 206 1.48 -13.63 -3.68
N ALA A 207 0.63 -13.87 -2.67
CA ALA A 207 0.34 -15.22 -2.18
C ALA A 207 -0.31 -16.10 -3.26
N TRP A 208 -1.18 -15.51 -4.08
CA TRP A 208 -1.77 -16.19 -5.23
C TRP A 208 -0.72 -16.49 -6.31
N LEU A 209 0.10 -15.51 -6.71
CA LEU A 209 1.17 -15.71 -7.71
C LEU A 209 2.18 -16.77 -7.29
N VAL A 210 2.51 -16.87 -6.01
CA VAL A 210 3.30 -17.99 -5.46
C VAL A 210 2.60 -19.32 -5.68
N ARG A 211 1.31 -19.40 -5.33
CA ARG A 211 0.52 -20.63 -5.42
C ARG A 211 0.42 -21.16 -6.84
N VAL A 212 0.28 -20.27 -7.83
CA VAL A 212 0.25 -20.64 -9.26
C VAL A 212 1.66 -20.76 -9.89
N GLY A 213 2.72 -20.64 -9.09
CA GLY A 213 4.10 -20.84 -9.53
C GLY A 213 4.60 -19.76 -10.49
N ARG A 214 4.16 -18.52 -10.30
CA ARG A 214 4.59 -17.33 -11.08
C ARG A 214 5.41 -16.34 -10.26
N LEU A 215 5.49 -16.51 -8.94
CA LEU A 215 6.37 -15.76 -8.04
C LEU A 215 7.08 -16.73 -7.09
N SER A 216 8.36 -16.51 -6.80
CA SER A 216 9.05 -17.31 -5.78
C SER A 216 8.67 -16.84 -4.37
N MET A 217 8.71 -17.75 -3.39
CA MET A 217 8.51 -17.40 -1.98
C MET A 217 9.52 -16.35 -1.49
N GLU A 218 10.78 -16.46 -1.93
CA GLU A 218 11.85 -15.53 -1.59
C GLU A 218 11.55 -14.13 -2.10
N ARG A 219 11.14 -14.01 -3.37
CA ARG A 219 10.69 -12.74 -3.93
C ARG A 219 9.51 -12.30 -3.07
N ALA A 220 8.40 -13.04 -2.98
CA ALA A 220 7.22 -12.62 -2.20
C ALA A 220 7.53 -12.13 -0.76
N GLY A 221 8.53 -12.72 -0.11
CA GLY A 221 9.08 -12.24 1.16
C GLY A 221 9.72 -10.85 1.07
N ALA A 222 10.73 -10.66 0.22
CA ALA A 222 11.44 -9.39 -0.01
C ALA A 222 10.49 -8.20 -0.24
N LEU A 223 9.42 -8.52 -0.92
CA LEU A 223 8.41 -7.64 -1.45
C LEU A 223 7.43 -7.15 -0.39
N ARG A 224 7.05 -8.05 0.52
CA ARG A 224 6.37 -7.67 1.76
C ARG A 224 7.24 -6.77 2.63
N ILE A 225 8.56 -6.98 2.63
CA ILE A 225 9.50 -6.16 3.41
C ILE A 225 9.60 -4.74 2.85
N LEU A 226 9.68 -4.59 1.53
CA LEU A 226 9.63 -3.28 0.88
C LEU A 226 8.32 -2.54 1.14
N ALA A 227 7.18 -3.22 1.00
CA ALA A 227 5.87 -2.63 1.29
C ALA A 227 5.81 -2.07 2.73
N ILE A 228 6.25 -2.85 3.71
CA ILE A 228 6.29 -2.36 5.11
C ILE A 228 7.32 -1.24 5.25
N ALA A 229 8.46 -1.26 4.56
CA ALA A 229 9.51 -0.26 4.69
C ALA A 229 9.14 1.11 4.08
N ASP A 230 8.40 1.11 2.97
CA ASP A 230 8.16 2.29 2.12
C ASP A 230 6.77 2.93 2.32
N GLU A 231 5.82 2.25 2.95
CA GLU A 231 4.45 2.74 3.16
C GLU A 231 4.41 4.07 3.94
N GLU A 232 3.73 5.09 3.42
CA GLU A 232 3.32 6.25 4.24
C GLU A 232 2.06 5.89 5.02
N CYS A 233 2.19 5.64 6.33
CA CYS A 233 1.05 5.33 7.19
C CYS A 233 0.41 6.62 7.73
N GLY A 234 -0.93 6.70 7.75
CA GLY A 234 -1.66 7.82 8.35
C GLY A 234 -1.53 7.89 9.88
N GLU A 235 -1.98 6.84 10.58
CA GLU A 235 -1.87 6.71 12.04
C GLU A 235 -1.35 5.32 12.45
N PRO A 236 -0.23 5.21 13.20
CA PRO A 236 0.72 6.28 13.51
C PRO A 236 1.43 6.78 12.23
N SER A 237 1.71 8.08 12.18
CA SER A 237 2.50 8.67 11.11
C SER A 237 3.95 8.19 11.21
N LEU A 238 4.28 7.14 10.45
CA LEU A 238 5.61 6.55 10.40
C LEU A 238 6.25 6.84 9.06
N ARG A 239 7.41 7.50 9.08
CA ARG A 239 8.17 7.75 7.85
C ARG A 239 8.67 6.44 7.22
N PRO A 240 8.85 6.42 5.88
CA PRO A 240 9.56 5.36 5.19
C PRO A 240 10.99 5.19 5.74
N LEU A 241 11.50 3.95 5.72
CA LEU A 241 12.92 3.71 6.00
C LEU A 241 13.79 4.32 4.89
N PRO A 242 15.08 4.62 5.17
CA PRO A 242 16.00 5.00 4.10
C PRO A 242 16.04 3.90 3.01
N PRO A 243 15.98 4.24 1.70
CA PRO A 243 15.87 3.24 0.63
C PRO A 243 16.97 2.16 0.66
N ARG A 244 18.19 2.53 1.05
CA ARG A 244 19.30 1.59 1.22
C ARG A 244 19.03 0.56 2.33
N VAL A 245 18.37 0.96 3.42
CA VAL A 245 18.00 0.06 4.52
C VAL A 245 16.90 -0.91 4.07
N ALA A 246 15.86 -0.40 3.39
CA ALA A 246 14.79 -1.21 2.83
C ALA A 246 15.34 -2.28 1.87
N GLN A 247 16.26 -1.89 0.97
CA GLN A 247 16.97 -2.80 0.07
C GLN A 247 17.74 -3.89 0.81
N VAL A 248 18.51 -3.51 1.85
CA VAL A 248 19.25 -4.49 2.66
C VAL A 248 18.28 -5.49 3.31
N LEU A 249 17.21 -5.02 3.97
CA LEU A 249 16.24 -5.87 4.65
C LEU A 249 15.51 -6.81 3.68
N SER A 250 15.19 -6.34 2.47
CA SER A 250 14.53 -7.14 1.43
C SER A 250 15.40 -8.29 0.89
N GLY A 251 16.73 -8.19 1.05
CA GLY A 251 17.67 -9.22 0.62
C GLY A 251 17.79 -10.42 1.57
N PHE A 252 17.02 -10.46 2.66
CA PHE A 252 17.03 -11.53 3.65
C PHE A 252 15.60 -11.98 4.01
N ASP A 253 15.46 -13.12 4.70
CA ASP A 253 14.19 -13.57 5.33
C ASP A 253 13.89 -12.74 6.59
N THR A 254 13.79 -11.43 6.41
CA THR A 254 13.55 -10.46 7.48
C THR A 254 12.14 -10.66 8.05
N PRO A 255 11.97 -10.79 9.37
CA PRO A 255 10.64 -10.82 9.96
C PRO A 255 9.91 -9.49 9.74
N PRO A 256 8.64 -9.47 9.25
CA PRO A 256 7.86 -8.24 9.09
C PRO A 256 7.81 -7.35 10.34
N ARG A 257 7.74 -7.98 11.53
CA ARG A 257 7.75 -7.28 12.82
C ARG A 257 9.03 -6.51 13.08
N LEU A 258 10.18 -6.98 12.58
CA LEU A 258 11.44 -6.27 12.67
C LEU A 258 11.40 -4.98 11.85
N VAL A 259 10.88 -5.02 10.62
CA VAL A 259 10.74 -3.82 9.78
C VAL A 259 9.83 -2.79 10.45
N ALA A 260 8.69 -3.24 10.98
CA ALA A 260 7.74 -2.39 11.70
C ALA A 260 8.39 -1.74 12.94
N HIS A 261 9.21 -2.49 13.69
CA HIS A 261 10.02 -1.98 14.79
C HIS A 261 11.01 -0.90 14.34
N LEU A 262 11.82 -1.21 13.32
CA LEU A 262 12.84 -0.29 12.80
C LEU A 262 12.21 1.01 12.29
N ARG A 263 11.01 0.95 11.68
CA ARG A 263 10.23 2.13 11.29
C ARG A 263 9.79 2.99 12.47
N ALA A 264 9.23 2.36 13.50
CA ALA A 264 8.80 3.07 14.71
C ALA A 264 9.97 3.79 15.40
N VAL A 265 11.13 3.15 15.48
CA VAL A 265 12.34 3.75 16.07
C VAL A 265 12.93 4.84 15.16
N HIS A 266 12.95 4.61 13.84
CA HIS A 266 13.41 5.61 12.86
C HIS A 266 12.57 6.89 12.91
N GLU A 267 11.25 6.78 13.03
CA GLU A 267 10.37 7.93 13.19
C GLU A 267 10.70 8.73 14.47
N VAL A 268 10.87 8.05 15.60
CA VAL A 268 11.26 8.73 16.85
C VAL A 268 12.63 9.38 16.76
N ALA A 269 13.58 8.75 16.08
CA ALA A 269 14.88 9.36 15.82
C ALA A 269 14.74 10.63 14.96
N ALA A 270 13.86 10.65 13.96
CA ALA A 270 13.58 11.83 13.16
C ALA A 270 12.99 12.97 14.00
N GLN A 271 12.08 12.67 14.94
CA GLN A 271 11.53 13.65 15.88
C GLN A 271 12.61 14.21 16.80
N LEU A 272 13.44 13.35 17.41
CA LEU A 272 14.54 13.76 18.28
C LEU A 272 15.56 14.63 17.54
N VAL A 273 15.97 14.24 16.33
CA VAL A 273 16.89 15.03 15.50
C VAL A 273 16.30 16.41 15.21
N ALA A 274 15.05 16.49 14.76
CA ALA A 274 14.40 17.76 14.47
C ALA A 274 14.23 18.64 15.72
N TRP A 275 14.05 18.02 16.89
CA TRP A 275 14.03 18.72 18.17
C TRP A 275 15.42 19.26 18.54
N VAL A 276 16.48 18.45 18.45
CA VAL A 276 17.86 18.90 18.73
C VAL A 276 18.24 20.06 17.80
N GLU A 277 17.99 19.94 16.49
CA GLU A 277 18.31 21.00 15.51
C GLU A 277 17.60 22.33 15.83
N ARG A 278 16.40 22.26 16.43
CA ARG A 278 15.62 23.44 16.81
C ARG A 278 16.04 24.02 18.16
N GLU A 279 16.23 23.17 19.17
CA GLU A 279 16.43 23.58 20.56
C GLU A 279 17.90 23.74 20.95
N CYS A 280 18.82 23.08 20.26
CA CYS A 280 20.26 23.12 20.50
C CYS A 280 21.04 23.12 19.16
N PRO A 281 20.87 24.16 18.32
CA PRO A 281 21.54 24.26 17.02
C PRO A 281 23.08 24.29 17.11
N GLU A 282 23.63 24.55 18.29
CA GLU A 282 25.08 24.53 18.57
C GLU A 282 25.65 23.10 18.64
N LEU A 283 24.82 22.08 18.88
CA LEU A 283 25.26 20.70 18.91
C LEU A 283 25.48 20.20 17.48
N VAL A 284 26.75 19.98 17.11
CA VAL A 284 27.14 19.42 15.82
C VAL A 284 27.10 17.90 15.89
N PHE A 285 26.28 17.28 15.05
CA PHE A 285 26.17 15.84 14.91
C PHE A 285 25.75 15.47 13.48
N ASP A 286 25.96 14.21 13.09
CA ASP A 286 25.52 13.68 11.79
C ASP A 286 24.07 13.18 11.86
N ARG A 287 23.14 14.00 11.38
CA ARG A 287 21.71 13.69 11.25
C ARG A 287 21.45 12.41 10.46
N GLU A 288 22.11 12.22 9.33
CA GLU A 288 21.88 11.05 8.46
C GLU A 288 22.38 9.78 9.15
N ALA A 289 23.48 9.86 9.89
CA ALA A 289 23.98 8.75 10.69
C ALA A 289 23.01 8.33 11.81
N VAL A 290 22.39 9.28 12.53
CA VAL A 290 21.38 8.96 13.57
C VAL A 290 20.16 8.28 12.95
N LEU A 291 19.65 8.82 11.84
CA LEU A 291 18.50 8.26 11.13
C LEU A 291 18.79 6.84 10.60
N PHE A 292 19.98 6.62 10.02
CA PHE A 292 20.42 5.30 9.56
C PHE A 292 20.62 4.34 10.74
N GLY A 293 21.23 4.80 11.82
CA GLY A 293 21.47 4.01 13.03
C GLY A 293 20.16 3.52 13.64
N ALA A 294 19.18 4.39 13.82
CA ALA A 294 17.85 4.04 14.30
C ALA A 294 17.15 3.01 13.37
N ALA A 295 17.26 3.21 12.06
CA ALA A 295 16.71 2.31 11.05
C ALA A 295 17.41 0.94 10.97
N THR A 296 18.57 0.75 11.63
CA THR A 296 19.38 -0.48 11.51
C THR A 296 19.84 -1.08 12.84
N HIS A 297 19.59 -0.44 13.98
CA HIS A 297 20.15 -0.84 15.29
C HIS A 297 19.85 -2.32 15.64
N ASP A 298 18.67 -2.80 15.30
CA ASP A 298 18.19 -4.15 15.59
C ASP A 298 18.31 -5.11 14.40
N ILE A 299 19.01 -4.74 13.31
CA ILE A 299 19.02 -5.51 12.06
C ILE A 299 19.56 -6.93 12.21
N GLY A 300 20.37 -7.20 13.23
CA GLY A 300 20.85 -8.56 13.52
C GLY A 300 19.74 -9.54 13.90
N LYS A 301 18.54 -9.06 14.27
CA LYS A 301 17.35 -9.90 14.53
C LYS A 301 16.81 -10.56 13.26
N VAL A 302 17.34 -10.22 12.08
CA VAL A 302 17.18 -11.01 10.86
C VAL A 302 17.73 -12.44 11.05
N TRP A 303 18.84 -12.60 11.77
CA TRP A 303 19.44 -13.91 12.04
C TRP A 303 19.09 -14.49 13.41
N HIS A 304 18.58 -13.67 14.33
CA HIS A 304 18.15 -14.05 15.68
C HIS A 304 16.70 -13.61 15.95
N PRO A 305 15.71 -14.15 15.19
CA PRO A 305 14.32 -13.73 15.29
C PRO A 305 13.69 -13.98 16.67
N GLU A 306 14.23 -14.91 17.46
CA GLU A 306 13.83 -15.16 18.85
C GLU A 306 14.01 -13.94 19.76
N GLU A 307 14.95 -13.05 19.45
CA GLU A 307 15.23 -11.81 20.21
C GLU A 307 14.21 -10.68 19.88
N LEU A 308 13.23 -10.93 18.99
CA LEU A 308 12.11 -9.99 18.76
C LEU A 308 11.08 -9.98 19.90
N SER A 309 11.00 -11.08 20.66
CA SER A 309 10.07 -11.22 21.79
C SER A 309 10.74 -11.74 23.06
N GLY A 310 11.90 -12.40 22.94
CA GLY A 310 12.70 -12.87 24.06
C GLY A 310 13.85 -11.93 24.41
N PRO A 311 14.48 -12.13 25.57
CA PRO A 311 15.74 -11.45 25.89
C PRO A 311 16.87 -11.97 24.98
N GLY A 312 17.86 -11.12 24.72
CA GLY A 312 19.05 -11.50 23.96
C GLY A 312 19.88 -10.29 23.54
N SER A 313 21.08 -10.56 23.04
CA SER A 313 22.04 -9.56 22.55
C SER A 313 22.90 -10.08 21.40
N LEU A 314 22.57 -11.26 20.83
CA LEU A 314 23.30 -11.82 19.71
C LEU A 314 23.09 -11.00 18.43
N HIS A 315 21.95 -10.30 18.32
CA HIS A 315 21.68 -9.36 17.23
C HIS A 315 22.68 -8.21 17.14
N GLU A 316 23.34 -7.82 18.22
CA GLU A 316 24.22 -6.64 18.23
C GLU A 316 25.43 -6.83 17.29
N GLU A 317 26.29 -7.82 17.59
CA GLU A 317 27.45 -8.13 16.75
C GLU A 317 27.05 -8.70 15.38
N SER A 318 25.96 -9.47 15.35
CA SER A 318 25.44 -10.06 14.11
C SER A 318 24.96 -8.99 13.15
N GLY A 319 24.25 -7.98 13.64
CA GLY A 319 23.76 -6.85 12.86
C GLY A 319 24.91 -6.03 12.29
N ARG A 320 25.94 -5.75 13.11
CA ARG A 320 27.16 -5.08 12.64
C ARG A 320 27.84 -5.87 11.51
N ARG A 321 28.01 -7.18 11.69
CA ARG A 321 28.59 -8.06 10.66
C ARG A 321 27.75 -8.07 9.38
N LEU A 322 26.42 -8.12 9.51
CA LEU A 322 25.49 -8.08 8.39
C LEU A 322 25.68 -6.79 7.58
N LEU A 323 25.65 -5.63 8.23
CA LEU A 323 25.82 -4.33 7.58
C LEU A 323 27.19 -4.21 6.88
N LEU A 324 28.27 -4.65 7.53
CA LEU A 324 29.59 -4.67 6.91
C LEU A 324 29.64 -5.57 5.67
N GLY A 325 28.98 -6.72 5.70
CA GLY A 325 28.82 -7.61 4.54
C GLY A 325 28.08 -6.95 3.37
N GLN A 326 27.19 -6.01 3.67
CA GLN A 326 26.45 -5.17 2.70
C GLN A 326 27.20 -3.88 2.34
N GLN A 327 28.51 -3.83 2.59
CA GLN A 327 29.39 -2.69 2.29
C GLN A 327 28.94 -1.38 2.94
N VAL A 328 28.25 -1.46 4.09
CA VAL A 328 27.97 -0.29 4.93
C VAL A 328 29.26 0.11 5.64
N PRO A 329 29.65 1.40 5.64
CA PRO A 329 30.84 1.86 6.33
C PRO A 329 30.84 1.48 7.82
N GLN A 330 32.02 1.16 8.38
CA GLN A 330 32.16 0.80 9.79
C GLN A 330 31.57 1.85 10.73
N ALA A 331 31.71 3.14 10.38
CA ALA A 331 31.12 4.24 11.14
C ALA A 331 29.60 4.08 11.28
N LEU A 332 28.88 3.68 10.25
CA LEU A 332 27.42 3.49 10.33
C LEU A 332 27.04 2.12 10.90
N ALA A 333 27.79 1.06 10.56
CA ALA A 333 27.52 -0.29 11.04
C ALA A 333 27.65 -0.43 12.57
N ARG A 334 28.36 0.49 13.23
CA ARG A 334 28.55 0.48 14.70
C ARG A 334 27.24 0.55 15.47
N PHE A 335 26.23 1.28 14.96
CA PHE A 335 24.96 1.50 15.65
C PHE A 335 24.22 0.20 15.96
N ALA A 336 24.41 -0.84 15.14
CA ALA A 336 23.86 -2.16 15.42
C ALA A 336 24.43 -2.78 16.70
N ALA A 337 25.67 -2.45 17.07
CA ALA A 337 26.33 -3.00 18.25
C ALA A 337 26.36 -2.06 19.46
N THR A 338 26.22 -0.75 19.27
CA THR A 338 26.42 0.24 20.36
C THR A 338 25.11 0.65 21.06
N HIS A 339 23.95 0.40 20.45
CA HIS A 339 22.66 0.90 20.96
C HIS A 339 22.24 0.30 22.33
N GLY A 340 22.83 -0.82 22.74
CA GLY A 340 22.65 -1.43 24.07
C GLY A 340 23.76 -1.06 25.07
N ALA A 341 24.82 -0.39 24.63
CA ALA A 341 26.09 -0.23 25.36
C ALA A 341 26.59 1.23 25.37
N TRP A 342 25.70 2.16 25.72
CA TRP A 342 25.95 3.62 25.77
C TRP A 342 26.96 4.08 26.86
N GLY A 343 27.44 3.18 27.72
CA GLY A 343 28.47 3.49 28.74
C GLY A 343 29.92 3.28 28.29
N SER A 344 30.16 2.91 27.02
CA SER A 344 31.51 2.68 26.50
C SER A 344 32.21 3.97 26.07
N ALA A 345 33.54 3.99 26.14
CA ALA A 345 34.34 5.20 25.88
C ALA A 345 34.27 5.70 24.42
N ASP A 346 33.79 4.87 23.50
CA ASP A 346 33.71 5.15 22.06
C ASP A 346 32.32 5.66 21.63
N VAL A 347 31.39 5.82 22.57
CA VAL A 347 30.03 6.33 22.32
C VAL A 347 30.08 7.84 22.10
N VAL A 348 29.54 8.29 20.97
CA VAL A 348 29.37 9.70 20.64
C VAL A 348 27.89 10.09 20.68
N VAL A 349 27.59 11.37 20.51
CA VAL A 349 26.22 11.89 20.64
C VAL A 349 25.24 11.20 19.70
N GLU A 350 25.66 10.81 18.49
CA GLU A 350 24.81 10.07 17.56
C GLU A 350 24.39 8.70 18.12
N ASP A 351 25.30 8.00 18.80
CA ASP A 351 25.02 6.71 19.43
C ASP A 351 24.04 6.86 20.61
N LEU A 352 24.15 7.96 21.37
CA LEU A 352 23.20 8.32 22.42
C LEU A 352 21.81 8.61 21.87
N LEU A 353 21.71 9.38 20.77
CA LEU A 353 20.43 9.71 20.13
C LEU A 353 19.73 8.46 19.54
N VAL A 354 20.49 7.54 18.93
CA VAL A 354 19.97 6.26 18.45
C VAL A 354 19.45 5.42 19.62
N SER A 355 20.24 5.31 20.69
CA SER A 355 19.85 4.57 21.90
C SER A 355 18.60 5.17 22.55
N LEU A 356 18.52 6.51 22.59
CA LEU A 356 17.38 7.22 23.17
C LEU A 356 16.11 6.98 22.36
N ALA A 357 16.19 6.99 21.02
CA ALA A 357 15.08 6.66 20.15
C ALA A 357 14.53 5.24 20.40
N ASP A 358 15.41 4.23 20.58
CA ASP A 358 15.01 2.86 20.90
C ASP A 358 14.33 2.72 22.29
N LYS A 359 14.55 3.65 23.22
CA LYS A 359 13.79 3.64 24.48
C LYS A 359 12.49 4.44 24.35
N ALA A 360 12.56 5.61 23.74
CA ALA A 360 11.47 6.56 23.65
C ALA A 360 10.30 6.09 22.75
N TRP A 361 10.54 5.25 21.73
CA TRP A 361 9.45 4.79 20.84
C TRP A 361 8.30 4.10 21.58
N LYS A 362 8.61 3.41 22.69
CA LYS A 362 7.66 2.75 23.59
C LYS A 362 7.45 3.49 24.92
N ALA A 363 7.77 4.78 24.97
CA ALA A 363 7.73 5.63 26.16
C ALA A 363 8.57 5.12 27.34
N LYS A 364 9.64 4.34 27.08
CA LYS A 364 10.55 3.89 28.14
C LYS A 364 11.53 5.01 28.47
N ARG A 365 11.54 5.44 29.74
CA ARG A 365 12.52 6.39 30.30
C ARG A 365 13.72 5.64 30.87
N VAL A 366 14.92 6.17 30.65
CA VAL A 366 16.20 5.60 31.12
C VAL A 366 17.06 6.74 31.63
N PRO A 367 16.99 7.07 32.93
CA PRO A 367 17.66 8.25 33.50
C PRO A 367 19.15 8.33 33.18
N GLU A 368 19.87 7.21 33.23
CA GLU A 368 21.31 7.20 32.98
C GLU A 368 21.67 7.54 31.52
N LEU A 369 20.81 7.19 30.57
CA LEU A 369 20.99 7.55 29.16
C LEU A 369 20.56 9.00 28.92
N GLU A 370 19.48 9.42 29.55
CA GLU A 370 18.97 10.80 29.48
C GLU A 370 20.01 11.79 30.05
N ASP A 371 20.65 11.47 31.17
CA ASP A 371 21.72 12.27 31.76
C ASP A 371 22.92 12.46 30.81
N LEU A 372 23.29 11.44 30.04
CA LEU A 372 24.36 11.53 29.04
C LEU A 372 23.98 12.47 27.88
N VAL A 373 22.75 12.38 27.40
CA VAL A 373 22.24 13.27 26.35
C VAL A 373 22.16 14.71 26.85
N VAL A 374 21.64 14.93 28.06
CA VAL A 374 21.57 16.23 28.71
C VAL A 374 22.97 16.84 28.87
N ALA A 375 23.97 16.03 29.25
CA ALA A 375 25.34 16.51 29.38
C ALA A 375 25.91 17.01 28.03
N GLU A 376 25.67 16.30 26.93
CA GLU A 376 26.10 16.75 25.59
C GLU A 376 25.37 18.02 25.14
N LEU A 377 24.07 18.11 25.40
CA LEU A 377 23.27 19.31 25.08
C LEU A 377 23.76 20.52 25.87
N ALA A 378 23.93 20.39 27.19
CA ALA A 378 24.41 21.47 28.06
C ALA A 378 25.81 21.92 27.68
N ARG A 379 26.69 20.98 27.30
CA ARG A 379 28.04 21.28 26.82
C ARG A 379 28.02 22.08 25.52
N ALA A 380 27.08 21.82 24.61
CA ALA A 380 26.98 22.50 23.33
C ALA A 380 26.29 23.87 23.44
N SER A 381 25.17 23.96 24.15
CA SER A 381 24.37 25.19 24.29
C SER A 381 24.95 26.17 25.30
N GLY A 382 25.74 25.68 26.27
CA GLY A 382 26.18 26.44 27.43
C GLY A 382 25.09 26.71 28.48
N ARG A 383 23.91 26.10 28.34
CA ARG A 383 22.84 26.18 29.34
C ARG A 383 23.13 25.28 30.54
N GLU A 384 22.42 25.52 31.63
CA GLU A 384 22.52 24.72 32.84
C GLU A 384 21.90 23.32 32.63
N VAL A 385 22.49 22.30 33.25
CA VAL A 385 22.05 20.89 33.11
C VAL A 385 20.57 20.69 33.42
N TRP A 386 20.04 21.36 34.45
CA TRP A 386 18.62 21.25 34.83
C TRP A 386 17.67 21.84 33.79
N GLU A 387 18.12 22.86 33.03
CA GLU A 387 17.33 23.49 31.99
C GLU A 387 17.21 22.57 30.77
N GLU A 388 18.32 21.95 30.36
CA GLU A 388 18.33 20.94 29.29
C GLU A 388 17.55 19.68 29.67
N PHE A 389 17.63 19.25 30.93
CA PHE A 389 16.83 18.14 31.43
C PHE A 389 15.33 18.40 31.28
N LEU A 390 14.83 19.57 31.70
CA LEU A 390 13.41 19.90 31.57
C LEU A 390 12.94 19.91 30.11
N ARG A 391 13.77 20.46 29.21
CA ARG A 391 13.49 20.50 27.76
C ARG A 391 13.44 19.10 27.15
N LEU A 392 14.39 18.23 27.51
CA LEU A 392 14.40 16.85 27.05
C LEU A 392 13.21 16.06 27.63
N ASP A 393 12.88 16.27 28.91
CA ASP A 393 11.75 15.60 29.58
C ASP A 393 10.40 15.93 28.92
N GLU A 394 10.18 17.20 28.59
CA GLU A 394 8.98 17.66 27.87
C GLU A 394 8.88 17.00 26.49
N GLU A 395 9.99 16.95 25.74
CA GLU A 395 10.00 16.33 24.41
C GLU A 395 9.80 14.81 24.47
N LEU A 396 10.45 14.10 25.41
CA LEU A 396 10.26 12.66 25.58
C LEU A 396 8.84 12.33 26.03
N THR A 397 8.21 13.21 26.83
CA THR A 397 6.80 13.09 27.21
C THR A 397 5.90 13.23 25.98
N ARG A 398 6.11 14.27 25.17
CA ARG A 398 5.38 14.51 23.91
C ARG A 398 5.51 13.32 22.95
N ILE A 399 6.73 12.83 22.72
CA ILE A 399 6.98 11.64 21.89
C ILE A 399 6.24 10.43 22.47
N GLY A 400 6.23 10.28 23.79
CA GLY A 400 5.61 9.17 24.50
C GLY A 400 4.09 9.07 24.32
N GLU A 401 3.38 10.15 23.99
CA GLU A 401 1.93 10.16 23.77
C GLU A 401 1.50 9.17 22.67
N ASP A 402 2.30 9.05 21.60
CA ASP A 402 2.05 8.17 20.45
C ASP A 402 2.58 6.73 20.64
N ALA A 403 3.17 6.40 21.79
CA ALA A 403 3.79 5.09 22.01
C ALA A 403 2.78 3.93 21.90
N GLY A 404 1.53 4.15 22.34
CA GLY A 404 0.46 3.16 22.22
C GLY A 404 0.15 2.81 20.77
N ALA A 405 0.07 3.81 19.89
CA ALA A 405 -0.18 3.62 18.46
C ALA A 405 0.98 2.88 17.78
N ARG A 406 2.24 3.24 18.09
CA ARG A 406 3.43 2.54 17.59
C ARG A 406 3.50 1.07 18.03
N LEU A 407 3.14 0.78 19.28
CA LEU A 407 3.06 -0.59 19.80
C LEU A 407 1.96 -1.39 19.11
N ALA A 408 0.78 -0.80 18.90
CA ALA A 408 -0.32 -1.44 18.17
C ALA A 408 0.07 -1.72 16.71
N TYR A 409 0.74 -0.78 16.05
CA TYR A 409 1.28 -0.95 14.70
C TYR A 409 2.28 -2.10 14.65
N GLN A 410 3.28 -2.14 15.53
CA GLN A 410 4.22 -3.27 15.59
C GLN A 410 3.50 -4.61 15.87
N ALA A 411 2.48 -4.61 16.74
CA ALA A 411 1.74 -5.81 17.12
C ALA A 411 0.86 -6.37 15.99
N SER A 412 0.51 -5.57 14.98
CA SER A 412 -0.20 -6.05 13.77
C SER A 412 0.67 -7.04 12.96
N TYR A 413 1.99 -7.03 13.21
CA TYR A 413 2.95 -7.99 12.67
C TYR A 413 3.31 -9.03 13.74
N PRO A 414 2.63 -10.20 13.76
CA PRO A 414 2.92 -11.24 14.74
C PRO A 414 4.37 -11.76 14.58
N VAL A 415 5.02 -12.06 15.71
CA VAL A 415 6.18 -12.96 15.71
C VAL A 415 5.61 -14.32 15.29
N ARG A 416 6.13 -14.89 14.20
CA ARG A 416 5.65 -16.18 13.66
C ARG A 416 5.54 -17.24 14.75
#